data_AF-A0A6J0V6T6-F1
#
_entry.id   AF-A0A6J0V6T6-F1
#
_cell.length_a   1.000
_cell.length_b   1.000
_cell.length_c   1.000
_cell.angle_alpha   90.00
_cell.angle_beta   90.00
_cell.angle_gamma   90.00
#
_symmetry.space_group_name_H-M   'P 1'
#
loop_
_entity.id
_entity.type
_entity.pdbx_description
1 polymer ?
#
loop_
_entity_poly.entity_id
_entity_poly.type
_entity_poly.pdbx_seq_one_letter_code
_entity_poly.pdbx_strand_id
1 'polypeptide(L)'
;MKALASMTDKSKQFTLILDDENQTKPISVKKASFQEKSRGFLSQSSPALCLTFEKSVGYNVPCFSHKPSMTEADRPSSKRKIVILCLFALLIILGILLFFLYNPFTGPQDLPKEDGIKARKNMTAAVSVVPENLTLATLLAAEMEEPQGGAMRNCLEKAAQEFSEEPSIVKKNTRMILQCNGTKREFLSGKGGNLIEVVWINEKVSYTLVHEAHPDVHLARLGRHPFPLSLGNIFCVLQDVISYNGSEELQSCLREALKQLPCEPLIVQDNAKMVVSCGGKSLTFISGEGQTEINVYREDPHGPIQYVVKATGNAWWSRYFKKGKLC
;
A
#
# COMPACT_ATOMS: atom_id res chain seq x y z
N MET A 1 -34.54 48.94 49.89
CA MET A 1 -33.80 48.10 50.85
C MET A 1 -33.63 46.72 50.22
N LYS A 2 -32.39 46.38 49.82
CA LYS A 2 -31.99 45.11 49.21
C LYS A 2 -31.40 44.22 50.31
N ALA A 3 -31.80 42.96 50.39
CA ALA A 3 -31.20 41.97 51.28
C ALA A 3 -30.65 40.81 50.43
N LEU A 4 -29.41 40.44 50.75
CA LEU A 4 -28.58 39.41 50.13
C LEU A 4 -29.17 38.01 50.29
N ALA A 5 -29.03 37.17 49.27
CA ALA A 5 -29.09 35.72 49.39
C ALA A 5 -27.69 35.13 49.14
N SER A 6 -27.25 34.38 50.14
CA SER A 6 -25.98 33.70 50.31
C SER A 6 -25.82 32.50 49.37
N MET A 7 -24.61 32.31 48.87
CA MET A 7 -24.18 31.24 47.97
C MET A 7 -23.37 30.24 48.79
N THR A 8 -23.93 29.05 49.05
CA THR A 8 -23.23 27.96 49.76
C THR A 8 -22.64 26.94 48.79
N ASP A 9 -21.31 26.85 48.90
CA ASP A 9 -20.40 25.91 48.28
C ASP A 9 -20.65 24.47 48.78
N LYS A 10 -20.54 23.48 47.88
CA LYS A 10 -20.64 22.05 48.19
C LYS A 10 -19.40 21.34 47.64
N SER A 11 -18.34 21.33 48.42
CA SER A 11 -17.20 20.42 48.24
C SER A 11 -17.65 18.98 48.57
N LYS A 12 -17.43 18.05 47.65
CA LYS A 12 -17.62 16.60 47.88
C LYS A 12 -16.30 16.01 48.37
N GLN A 13 -16.31 15.57 49.62
CA GLN A 13 -15.27 14.81 50.28
C GLN A 13 -15.48 13.32 49.96
N PHE A 14 -14.52 12.66 49.34
CA PHE A 14 -14.51 11.20 49.17
C PHE A 14 -13.77 10.57 50.35
N THR A 15 -14.50 9.78 51.14
CA THR A 15 -13.98 8.92 52.20
C THR A 15 -13.41 7.64 51.60
N LEU A 16 -12.12 7.40 51.84
CA LEU A 16 -11.45 6.11 51.65
C LEU A 16 -11.82 5.20 52.83
N ILE A 17 -12.54 4.12 52.55
CA ILE A 17 -12.71 2.99 53.47
C ILE A 17 -11.67 1.95 53.07
N LEU A 18 -10.67 1.77 53.94
CA LEU A 18 -9.80 0.61 53.98
C LEU A 18 -10.53 -0.46 54.79
N ASP A 19 -10.71 -1.65 54.24
CA ASP A 19 -10.88 -2.87 55.01
C ASP A 19 -10.28 -4.07 54.27
N ASP A 20 -9.25 -4.59 54.93
CA ASP A 20 -9.08 -5.97 55.36
C ASP A 20 -8.43 -7.04 54.46
N GLU A 21 -7.54 -7.74 55.15
CA GLU A 21 -6.60 -8.76 54.72
C GLU A 21 -7.32 -10.00 54.19
N ASN A 22 -6.86 -10.54 53.07
CA ASN A 22 -6.90 -11.99 52.90
C ASN A 22 -5.73 -12.53 52.08
N GLN A 23 -4.93 -13.35 52.76
CA GLN A 23 -3.75 -14.02 52.24
C GLN A 23 -4.14 -15.00 51.13
N THR A 24 -3.53 -14.85 49.96
CA THR A 24 -3.52 -15.91 48.93
C THR A 24 -2.11 -16.16 48.42
N LYS A 25 -1.70 -17.44 48.51
CA LYS A 25 -0.46 -18.04 48.03
C LYS A 25 -0.09 -17.57 46.60
N PRO A 26 1.19 -17.28 46.33
CA PRO A 26 1.64 -17.11 44.96
C PRO A 26 1.73 -18.47 44.25
N ILE A 27 0.87 -18.67 43.25
CA ILE A 27 0.99 -19.75 42.27
C ILE A 27 2.16 -19.40 41.34
N SER A 28 3.14 -20.31 41.25
CA SER A 28 4.27 -20.17 40.31
C SER A 28 3.75 -20.34 38.88
N VAL A 29 3.57 -19.24 38.16
CA VAL A 29 3.31 -19.28 36.72
C VAL A 29 4.65 -19.43 36.01
N LYS A 30 4.93 -20.64 35.53
CA LYS A 30 6.00 -20.90 34.55
C LYS A 30 5.68 -20.11 33.28
N LYS A 31 6.46 -19.05 33.00
CA LYS A 31 6.49 -18.41 31.68
C LYS A 31 7.09 -19.39 30.68
N ALA A 32 6.22 -20.08 29.94
CA ALA A 32 6.61 -20.74 28.71
C ALA A 32 6.87 -19.67 27.64
N SER A 33 8.05 -19.75 27.06
CA SER A 33 8.49 -19.05 25.85
C SER A 33 7.48 -19.26 24.72
N PHE A 34 6.85 -18.18 24.26
CA PHE A 34 6.05 -18.18 23.03
C PHE A 34 6.87 -17.51 21.94
N GLN A 35 7.51 -18.35 21.14
CA GLN A 35 8.10 -18.03 19.84
C GLN A 35 7.16 -18.65 18.78
N GLU A 36 7.12 -18.07 17.58
CA GLU A 36 6.13 -18.24 16.49
C GLU A 36 4.93 -17.28 16.64
N LYS A 37 4.49 -16.50 15.64
CA LYS A 37 4.38 -16.82 14.21
C LYS A 37 4.03 -15.52 13.45
N SER A 38 5.00 -14.73 12.96
CA SER A 38 4.74 -13.64 12.02
C SER A 38 5.02 -14.12 10.59
N ARG A 39 4.04 -14.81 10.00
CA ARG A 39 4.01 -15.05 8.55
C ARG A 39 2.85 -14.28 7.93
N GLY A 40 3.20 -13.35 7.05
CA GLY A 40 2.53 -13.19 5.77
C GLY A 40 1.37 -12.20 5.69
N PHE A 41 1.68 -10.93 5.43
CA PHE A 41 0.82 -10.07 4.62
C PHE A 41 1.68 -9.27 3.64
N LEU A 42 2.17 -9.94 2.59
CA LEU A 42 2.51 -9.24 1.35
C LEU A 42 1.19 -9.04 0.61
N SER A 43 0.55 -7.90 0.85
CA SER A 43 -0.55 -7.44 0.03
C SER A 43 0.01 -7.13 -1.35
N GLN A 44 -0.35 -7.94 -2.34
CA GLN A 44 -0.12 -7.64 -3.74
C GLN A 44 -1.05 -6.48 -4.10
N SER A 45 -0.62 -5.26 -3.82
CA SER A 45 -1.15 -4.08 -4.51
C SER A 45 -0.95 -4.30 -6.00
N SER A 46 -2.03 -4.15 -6.78
CA SER A 46 -1.99 -4.16 -8.24
C SER A 46 -0.79 -3.34 -8.75
N PRO A 47 -0.15 -3.75 -9.86
CA PRO A 47 0.95 -2.99 -10.43
C PRO A 47 0.37 -1.70 -11.00
N ALA A 48 0.29 -0.65 -10.20
CA ALA A 48 0.37 0.70 -10.73
C ALA A 48 1.67 0.73 -11.53
N LEU A 49 1.54 1.00 -12.83
CA LEU A 49 2.61 1.13 -13.82
C LEU A 49 3.56 2.28 -13.43
N CYS A 50 4.30 2.12 -12.34
CA CYS A 50 5.42 2.99 -12.00
C CYS A 50 6.66 2.35 -12.61
N LEU A 51 6.89 2.68 -13.88
CA LEU A 51 8.13 2.36 -14.60
C LEU A 51 9.32 2.73 -13.71
N THR A 52 10.23 1.77 -13.57
CA THR A 52 11.48 1.87 -12.83
C THR A 52 12.25 3.13 -13.20
N PHE A 53 12.21 4.14 -12.32
CA PHE A 53 13.07 5.32 -12.42
C PHE A 53 14.44 5.01 -11.78
N GLU A 54 15.16 4.06 -12.36
CA GLU A 54 16.60 3.91 -12.13
C GLU A 54 17.33 4.34 -13.40
N LYS A 55 17.55 5.65 -13.54
CA LYS A 55 18.79 6.27 -14.04
C LYS A 55 18.56 7.75 -14.36
N SER A 56 19.52 8.56 -13.94
CA SER A 56 19.76 9.97 -14.30
C SER A 56 19.05 11.04 -13.46
N VAL A 57 19.57 11.27 -12.25
CA VAL A 57 19.73 12.66 -11.77
C VAL A 57 21.16 12.78 -11.25
N GLY A 58 22.03 13.34 -12.08
CA GLY A 58 23.36 13.77 -11.67
C GLY A 58 23.23 15.04 -10.83
N TYR A 59 23.44 14.93 -9.52
CA TYR A 59 23.59 16.10 -8.67
C TYR A 59 24.95 16.73 -8.94
N ASN A 60 24.93 17.85 -9.67
CA ASN A 60 26.01 18.81 -9.72
C ASN A 60 26.12 19.49 -8.34
N VAL A 61 27.16 19.12 -7.58
CA VAL A 61 27.61 19.88 -6.40
C VAL A 61 28.87 20.65 -6.80
N PRO A 62 28.91 21.99 -6.70
CA PRO A 62 30.14 22.73 -6.83
C PRO A 62 30.85 22.76 -5.46
N CYS A 63 31.94 22.00 -5.33
CA CYS A 63 32.90 22.18 -4.23
C CYS A 63 34.11 22.95 -4.77
N PHE A 64 34.30 24.18 -4.28
CA PHE A 64 35.51 24.96 -4.52
C PHE A 64 36.66 24.47 -3.64
N SER A 65 37.75 24.16 -4.34
CA SER A 65 39.16 24.43 -4.02
C SER A 65 39.78 23.90 -2.73
N HIS A 66 40.47 22.76 -2.88
CA HIS A 66 41.80 22.61 -2.29
C HIS A 66 42.79 22.19 -3.38
N LYS A 67 43.82 23.02 -3.62
CA LYS A 67 45.00 22.68 -4.44
C LYS A 67 45.75 21.52 -3.77
N PRO A 68 46.22 20.55 -4.58
CA PRO A 68 47.63 20.19 -4.49
C PRO A 68 48.31 20.15 -5.87
N SER A 69 49.61 20.42 -5.82
CA SER A 69 50.58 20.42 -6.91
C SER A 69 50.50 19.19 -7.82
N MET A 70 50.43 19.43 -9.13
CA MET A 70 50.58 18.41 -10.16
C MET A 70 52.04 17.95 -10.25
N THR A 71 52.25 16.65 -10.06
CA THR A 71 53.29 15.90 -10.77
C THR A 71 52.62 15.12 -11.89
N GLU A 72 53.11 15.39 -13.08
CA GLU A 72 52.78 14.84 -14.39
C GLU A 72 53.14 13.34 -14.45
N ALA A 73 52.16 12.47 -14.65
CA ALA A 73 52.36 11.10 -15.12
C ALA A 73 51.06 10.51 -15.70
N ASP A 74 51.14 10.12 -16.97
CA ASP A 74 50.34 9.13 -17.71
C ASP A 74 48.81 9.24 -17.74
N ARG A 75 48.31 9.92 -18.78
CA ARG A 75 46.95 9.72 -19.31
C ARG A 75 46.80 8.30 -19.89
N PRO A 76 45.86 7.48 -19.39
CA PRO A 76 45.53 6.22 -20.02
C PRO A 76 44.78 6.46 -21.33
N SER A 77 45.44 6.08 -22.42
CA SER A 77 44.99 6.09 -23.82
C SER A 77 43.52 5.67 -23.99
N SER A 78 42.70 6.62 -24.45
CA SER A 78 41.26 6.46 -24.76
C SER A 78 40.94 5.32 -25.73
N LYS A 79 41.95 4.81 -26.46
CA LYS A 79 41.82 3.71 -27.41
C LYS A 79 41.45 2.38 -26.74
N ARG A 80 41.89 2.12 -25.49
CA ARG A 80 41.54 0.87 -24.77
C ARG A 80 40.05 0.78 -24.43
N LYS A 81 39.41 1.92 -24.11
CA LYS A 81 37.98 1.94 -23.76
C LYS A 81 37.09 1.65 -24.97
N ILE A 82 37.48 2.15 -26.15
CA ILE A 82 36.74 1.90 -27.40
C ILE A 82 36.78 0.42 -27.77
N VAL A 83 37.94 -0.23 -27.64
CA VAL A 83 38.10 -1.66 -27.95
C VAL A 83 37.22 -2.54 -27.04
N ILE A 84 37.15 -2.23 -25.74
CA ILE A 84 36.32 -2.97 -24.79
C ILE A 84 34.83 -2.81 -25.13
N LEU A 85 34.40 -1.60 -25.49
CA LEU A 85 33.01 -1.33 -25.91
C LEU A 85 32.64 -2.08 -27.19
N CYS A 86 33.53 -2.14 -28.18
CA CYS A 86 33.31 -2.90 -29.40
C CYS A 86 33.19 -4.42 -29.14
N LEU A 87 34.04 -4.98 -28.27
CA LEU A 87 33.96 -6.41 -27.91
C LEU A 87 32.64 -6.74 -27.20
N PHE A 88 32.16 -5.86 -26.33
CA PHE A 88 30.89 -6.07 -25.61
C PHE A 88 29.69 -6.04 -26.57
N ALA A 89 29.67 -5.11 -27.53
CA ALA A 89 28.64 -5.05 -28.55
C ALA A 89 28.62 -6.31 -29.44
N LEU A 90 29.79 -6.83 -29.78
CA LEU A 90 29.92 -8.03 -30.62
C LEU A 90 29.40 -9.29 -29.91
N LEU A 91 29.64 -9.41 -28.59
CA LEU A 91 29.07 -10.49 -27.77
C LEU A 91 27.54 -10.42 -27.67
N ILE A 92 26.96 -9.23 -27.56
CA ILE A 92 25.49 -9.06 -27.55
C ILE A 92 24.89 -9.51 -28.88
N ILE A 93 25.48 -9.09 -30.00
CA ILE A 93 25.01 -9.47 -31.34
C ILE A 93 25.12 -11.00 -31.53
N LEU A 94 26.21 -11.62 -31.07
CA LEU A 94 26.38 -13.07 -31.11
C LEU A 94 25.31 -13.78 -30.27
N GLY A 95 24.99 -13.27 -29.07
CA GLY A 95 23.93 -13.82 -28.22
C GLY A 95 22.55 -13.77 -28.88
N ILE A 96 22.23 -12.68 -29.58
CA ILE A 96 20.99 -12.53 -30.35
C ILE A 96 20.94 -13.53 -31.51
N LEU A 97 22.03 -13.66 -32.28
CA LEU A 97 22.14 -14.65 -33.37
C LEU A 97 21.98 -16.08 -32.87
N LEU A 98 22.64 -16.43 -31.76
CA LEU A 98 22.49 -17.74 -31.14
C LEU A 98 21.06 -17.97 -30.65
N PHE A 99 20.39 -16.96 -30.11
CA PHE A 99 18.99 -17.05 -29.70
C PHE A 99 18.06 -17.37 -30.88
N PHE A 100 18.29 -16.77 -32.05
CA PHE A 100 17.54 -17.08 -33.27
C PHE A 100 17.88 -18.45 -33.86
N LEU A 101 19.12 -18.92 -33.69
CA LEU A 101 19.55 -20.24 -34.15
C LEU A 101 19.05 -21.37 -33.23
N TYR A 102 18.94 -21.12 -31.91
CA TYR A 102 18.54 -22.12 -30.92
C TYR A 102 17.04 -22.14 -30.60
N ASN A 103 16.26 -21.13 -31.00
CA ASN A 103 14.81 -21.18 -30.93
C ASN A 103 14.22 -21.50 -32.31
N PRO A 104 13.95 -22.77 -32.66
CA PRO A 104 13.22 -23.15 -33.86
C PRO A 104 11.71 -22.89 -33.68
N PHE A 105 11.31 -21.72 -33.16
CA PHE A 105 9.91 -21.44 -32.80
C PHE A 105 9.16 -20.60 -33.84
N THR A 106 9.49 -20.79 -35.12
CA THR A 106 8.62 -20.38 -36.23
C THR A 106 8.63 -21.48 -37.29
N GLY A 107 8.07 -22.64 -36.95
CA GLY A 107 7.49 -23.51 -37.97
C GLY A 107 6.16 -22.89 -38.45
N PRO A 108 5.77 -23.10 -39.72
CA PRO A 108 4.44 -22.70 -40.19
C PRO A 108 3.39 -23.40 -39.32
N GLN A 109 2.45 -22.63 -38.76
CA GLN A 109 1.28 -23.20 -38.11
C GLN A 109 0.41 -23.85 -39.17
N ASP A 110 0.51 -25.17 -39.29
CA ASP A 110 -0.54 -25.97 -39.91
C ASP A 110 -1.81 -25.83 -39.07
N LEU A 111 -2.82 -25.22 -39.68
CA LEU A 111 -4.20 -25.17 -39.18
C LEU A 111 -4.68 -26.61 -38.92
N PRO A 112 -5.03 -26.99 -37.68
CA PRO A 112 -5.71 -28.24 -37.45
C PRO A 112 -7.15 -28.11 -37.93
N LYS A 113 -7.49 -28.94 -38.92
CA LYS A 113 -8.86 -29.26 -39.34
C LYS A 113 -9.73 -29.49 -38.11
N GLU A 114 -10.88 -28.83 -38.12
CA GLU A 114 -12.08 -29.26 -37.40
C GLU A 114 -12.25 -30.76 -37.54
N ASP A 115 -12.21 -31.48 -36.43
CA ASP A 115 -13.02 -32.67 -36.20
C ASP A 115 -12.88 -33.07 -34.74
N GLY A 116 -13.97 -32.93 -33.96
CA GLY A 116 -14.09 -33.61 -32.67
C GLY A 116 -14.38 -32.77 -31.42
N ILE A 117 -15.22 -31.74 -31.48
CA ILE A 117 -15.96 -31.30 -30.28
C ILE A 117 -17.30 -32.03 -30.25
N LYS A 118 -17.23 -33.31 -29.85
CA LYS A 118 -18.40 -34.04 -29.36
C LYS A 118 -18.24 -34.13 -27.84
N ALA A 119 -19.26 -33.64 -27.13
CA ALA A 119 -19.47 -33.73 -25.69
C ALA A 119 -18.73 -32.71 -24.79
N ARG A 120 -19.15 -31.44 -24.87
CA ARG A 120 -19.37 -30.62 -23.67
C ARG A 120 -20.77 -29.99 -23.74
N LYS A 121 -21.78 -30.86 -23.78
CA LYS A 121 -23.17 -30.47 -23.54
C LYS A 121 -23.35 -30.30 -22.04
N ASN A 122 -23.73 -29.08 -21.65
CA ASN A 122 -24.56 -28.78 -20.49
C ASN A 122 -23.87 -28.91 -19.12
N MET A 123 -22.91 -28.04 -18.83
CA MET A 123 -22.87 -27.42 -17.51
C MET A 123 -23.62 -26.11 -17.63
N THR A 124 -24.94 -26.20 -17.52
CA THR A 124 -25.82 -25.06 -17.28
C THR A 124 -25.47 -24.59 -15.87
N ALA A 125 -24.45 -23.74 -15.75
CA ALA A 125 -24.28 -22.94 -14.56
C ALA A 125 -25.61 -22.19 -14.41
N ALA A 126 -26.32 -22.44 -13.32
CA ALA A 126 -27.54 -21.72 -12.98
C ALA A 126 -27.16 -20.27 -12.72
N VAL A 127 -27.04 -19.48 -13.80
CA VAL A 127 -26.87 -18.04 -13.73
C VAL A 127 -28.20 -17.51 -13.24
N SER A 128 -28.26 -17.08 -11.98
CA SER A 128 -29.37 -16.26 -11.51
C SER A 128 -29.46 -15.05 -12.43
N VAL A 129 -30.55 -14.96 -13.19
CA VAL A 129 -30.76 -13.95 -14.23
C VAL A 129 -30.93 -12.55 -13.62
N VAL A 130 -31.15 -12.46 -12.31
CA VAL A 130 -31.30 -11.22 -11.56
C VAL A 130 -30.16 -11.09 -10.55
N PRO A 131 -29.35 -10.00 -10.62
CA PRO A 131 -28.32 -9.73 -9.63
C PRO A 131 -28.92 -9.54 -8.23
N GLU A 132 -28.25 -10.07 -7.22
CA GLU A 132 -28.63 -9.86 -5.82
C GLU A 132 -28.26 -8.44 -5.39
N ASN A 133 -28.95 -7.89 -4.39
CA ASN A 133 -28.58 -6.58 -3.84
C ASN A 133 -27.21 -6.68 -3.16
N LEU A 134 -26.28 -5.77 -3.47
CA LEU A 134 -24.95 -5.73 -2.86
C LEU A 134 -24.96 -4.96 -1.54
N THR A 135 -25.00 -5.70 -0.44
CA THR A 135 -24.84 -5.20 0.93
C THR A 135 -23.95 -6.17 1.71
N LEU A 136 -23.37 -5.72 2.83
CA LEU A 136 -22.61 -6.63 3.68
C LEU A 136 -23.49 -7.78 4.21
N ALA A 137 -24.76 -7.49 4.55
CA ALA A 137 -25.68 -8.50 5.04
C ALA A 137 -26.01 -9.57 4.00
N THR A 138 -26.19 -9.19 2.73
CA THR A 138 -26.47 -10.14 1.65
C THR A 138 -25.24 -10.98 1.30
N LEU A 139 -24.03 -10.42 1.34
CA LEU A 139 -22.80 -11.20 1.18
C LEU A 139 -22.63 -12.24 2.29
N LEU A 140 -22.88 -11.86 3.56
CA LEU A 140 -22.80 -12.77 4.70
C LEU A 140 -23.91 -13.83 4.67
N ALA A 141 -25.12 -13.47 4.24
CA ALA A 141 -26.21 -14.42 4.06
C ALA A 141 -25.87 -15.48 3.01
N ALA A 142 -25.38 -15.03 1.84
CA ALA A 142 -24.92 -15.93 0.79
C ALA A 142 -23.75 -16.81 1.25
N GLU A 143 -22.83 -16.30 2.08
CA GLU A 143 -21.73 -17.09 2.66
C GLU A 143 -22.25 -18.23 3.54
N MET A 144 -23.28 -17.96 4.36
CA MET A 144 -23.89 -18.96 5.24
C MET A 144 -24.62 -20.08 4.48
N GLU A 145 -25.10 -19.81 3.27
CA GLU A 145 -25.75 -20.79 2.40
C GLU A 145 -24.75 -21.73 1.70
N GLU A 146 -23.48 -21.34 1.59
CA GLU A 146 -22.45 -22.14 0.93
C GLU A 146 -21.87 -23.24 1.85
N PRO A 147 -21.59 -24.44 1.30
CA PRO A 147 -20.98 -25.52 2.05
C PRO A 147 -19.64 -25.10 2.65
N GLN A 148 -19.34 -25.60 3.86
CA GLN A 148 -18.09 -25.29 4.55
C GLN A 148 -16.87 -25.70 3.71
N GLY A 149 -15.86 -24.83 3.68
CA GLY A 149 -14.60 -25.07 2.95
C GLY A 149 -14.69 -24.96 1.43
N GLY A 150 -15.84 -24.57 0.86
CA GLY A 150 -15.99 -24.37 -0.58
C GLY A 150 -15.29 -23.11 -1.09
N ALA A 151 -14.76 -23.16 -2.33
CA ALA A 151 -14.13 -22.01 -2.97
C ALA A 151 -15.05 -20.78 -3.05
N MET A 152 -16.35 -20.97 -3.29
CA MET A 152 -17.33 -19.88 -3.32
C MET A 152 -17.52 -19.26 -1.93
N ARG A 153 -17.56 -20.08 -0.87
CA ARG A 153 -17.63 -19.59 0.52
C ARG A 153 -16.43 -18.69 0.84
N ASN A 154 -15.22 -19.14 0.53
CA ASN A 154 -14.01 -18.35 0.73
C ASN A 154 -14.02 -17.04 -0.07
N CYS A 155 -14.59 -17.05 -1.29
CA CYS A 155 -14.78 -15.84 -2.08
C CYS A 155 -15.77 -14.88 -1.45
N LEU A 156 -16.90 -15.36 -0.92
CA LEU A 156 -17.90 -14.54 -0.23
C LEU A 156 -17.34 -13.96 1.08
N GLU A 157 -16.60 -14.75 1.86
CA GLU A 157 -15.90 -14.30 3.06
C GLU A 157 -14.92 -13.16 2.72
N LYS A 158 -14.05 -13.38 1.73
CA LYS A 158 -13.10 -12.35 1.27
C LYS A 158 -13.81 -11.12 0.72
N ALA A 159 -14.87 -11.32 -0.06
CA ALA A 159 -15.68 -10.23 -0.60
C ALA A 159 -16.31 -9.40 0.52
N ALA A 160 -16.90 -10.04 1.53
CA ALA A 160 -17.50 -9.37 2.68
C ALA A 160 -16.45 -8.57 3.47
N GLN A 161 -15.29 -9.18 3.76
CA GLN A 161 -14.17 -8.54 4.45
C GLN A 161 -13.71 -7.29 3.68
N GLU A 162 -13.29 -7.44 2.42
CA GLU A 162 -12.72 -6.35 1.64
C GLU A 162 -13.78 -5.29 1.31
N PHE A 163 -15.02 -5.69 1.01
CA PHE A 163 -16.09 -4.74 0.75
C PHE A 163 -16.46 -3.94 2.00
N SER A 164 -16.34 -4.50 3.20
CA SER A 164 -16.58 -3.76 4.45
C SER A 164 -15.61 -2.58 4.62
N GLU A 165 -14.41 -2.67 4.04
CA GLU A 165 -13.38 -1.63 4.07
C GLU A 165 -13.47 -0.64 2.89
N GLU A 166 -14.30 -0.92 1.86
CA GLU A 166 -14.43 0.00 0.73
C GLU A 166 -15.05 1.35 1.15
N PRO A 167 -14.62 2.47 0.54
CA PRO A 167 -15.20 3.78 0.83
C PRO A 167 -16.66 3.83 0.36
N SER A 168 -17.44 4.71 0.98
CA SER A 168 -18.89 4.81 0.73
C SER A 168 -19.23 5.11 -0.74
N ILE A 169 -18.37 5.87 -1.44
CA ILE A 169 -18.52 6.19 -2.86
C ILE A 169 -18.46 4.94 -3.76
N VAL A 170 -17.65 3.95 -3.40
CA VAL A 170 -17.61 2.65 -4.07
C VAL A 170 -18.91 1.90 -3.73
N LYS A 171 -19.16 1.66 -2.45
CA LYS A 171 -20.28 0.83 -1.96
C LYS A 171 -21.65 1.21 -2.53
N LYS A 172 -21.91 2.50 -2.76
CA LYS A 172 -23.21 3.01 -3.23
C LYS A 172 -23.50 2.78 -4.72
N ASN A 173 -22.49 2.46 -5.53
CA ASN A 173 -22.64 2.32 -6.97
C ASN A 173 -21.68 1.25 -7.53
N THR A 174 -21.79 0.02 -7.03
CA THR A 174 -20.88 -1.08 -7.37
C THR A 174 -21.63 -2.29 -7.89
N ARG A 175 -21.09 -2.87 -8.96
CA ARG A 175 -21.37 -4.22 -9.42
C ARG A 175 -20.22 -5.11 -8.97
N MET A 176 -20.52 -6.18 -8.26
CA MET A 176 -19.53 -7.14 -7.82
C MET A 176 -19.79 -8.50 -8.47
N ILE A 177 -18.76 -9.06 -9.09
CA ILE A 177 -18.81 -10.37 -9.76
C ILE A 177 -17.88 -11.32 -9.04
N LEU A 178 -18.42 -12.42 -8.51
CA LEU A 178 -17.66 -13.52 -7.93
C LEU A 178 -17.54 -14.62 -8.98
N GLN A 179 -16.33 -15.02 -9.35
CA GLN A 179 -16.07 -16.16 -10.23
C GLN A 179 -15.17 -17.16 -9.52
N CYS A 180 -15.79 -18.17 -8.91
CA CYS A 180 -15.10 -19.09 -8.02
C CYS A 180 -15.49 -20.53 -8.33
N ASN A 181 -14.48 -21.34 -8.69
CA ASN A 181 -14.61 -22.76 -9.03
C ASN A 181 -15.69 -23.06 -10.10
N GLY A 182 -15.73 -22.26 -11.16
CA GLY A 182 -16.69 -22.41 -12.27
C GLY A 182 -18.10 -21.89 -11.97
N THR A 183 -18.36 -21.43 -10.75
CA THR A 183 -19.62 -20.78 -10.36
C THR A 183 -19.45 -19.26 -10.45
N LYS A 184 -20.48 -18.59 -10.98
CA LYS A 184 -20.56 -17.14 -11.04
C LYS A 184 -21.71 -16.64 -10.18
N ARG A 185 -21.45 -15.68 -9.29
CA ARG A 185 -22.48 -14.90 -8.57
C ARG A 185 -22.29 -13.42 -8.85
N GLU A 186 -23.39 -12.69 -8.86
CA GLU A 186 -23.39 -11.27 -9.17
C GLU A 186 -24.23 -10.50 -8.16
N PHE A 187 -23.64 -9.43 -7.63
CA PHE A 187 -24.28 -8.52 -6.69
C PHE A 187 -24.23 -7.10 -7.26
N LEU A 188 -25.29 -6.33 -7.02
CA LEU A 188 -25.46 -4.99 -7.56
C LEU A 188 -25.93 -4.01 -6.48
N SER A 189 -25.25 -2.88 -6.37
CA SER A 189 -25.63 -1.72 -5.57
C SER A 189 -25.70 -0.48 -6.46
N GLY A 190 -26.77 0.29 -6.32
CA GLY A 190 -27.03 1.48 -7.14
C GLY A 190 -27.15 1.12 -8.63
N LYS A 191 -26.38 1.80 -9.48
CA LYS A 191 -26.35 1.58 -10.94
C LYS A 191 -25.22 0.66 -11.40
N GLY A 192 -24.38 0.18 -10.48
CA GLY A 192 -23.24 -0.67 -10.80
C GLY A 192 -22.13 0.00 -11.61
N GLY A 193 -21.92 1.31 -11.44
CA GLY A 193 -20.90 2.04 -12.19
C GLY A 193 -19.46 1.59 -11.91
N ASN A 194 -19.16 1.15 -10.69
CA ASN A 194 -17.87 0.57 -10.33
C ASN A 194 -17.94 -0.96 -10.48
N LEU A 195 -16.88 -1.60 -11.00
CA LEU A 195 -16.82 -3.05 -11.16
C LEU A 195 -15.77 -3.67 -10.25
N ILE A 196 -16.21 -4.50 -9.31
CA ILE A 196 -15.35 -5.32 -8.47
C ILE A 196 -15.43 -6.76 -8.95
N GLU A 197 -14.28 -7.38 -9.13
CA GLU A 197 -14.17 -8.81 -9.42
C GLU A 197 -13.50 -9.52 -8.25
N VAL A 198 -14.09 -10.64 -7.86
CA VAL A 198 -13.56 -11.54 -6.85
C VAL A 198 -13.39 -12.90 -7.49
N VAL A 199 -12.14 -13.33 -7.63
CA VAL A 199 -11.80 -14.51 -8.44
C VAL A 199 -10.99 -15.51 -7.63
N TRP A 200 -11.27 -16.79 -7.80
CA TRP A 200 -10.49 -17.89 -7.22
C TRP A 200 -9.42 -18.35 -8.21
N ILE A 201 -8.14 -18.09 -7.92
CA ILE A 201 -7.01 -18.44 -8.78
C ILE A 201 -5.93 -19.10 -7.92
N ASN A 202 -5.46 -20.28 -8.31
CA ASN A 202 -4.38 -21.02 -7.62
C ASN A 202 -4.61 -21.13 -6.10
N GLU A 203 -5.81 -21.57 -5.70
CA GLU A 203 -6.21 -21.73 -4.30
C GLU A 203 -6.23 -20.43 -3.48
N LYS A 204 -6.17 -19.28 -4.14
CA LYS A 204 -6.20 -17.96 -3.52
C LYS A 204 -7.35 -17.14 -4.09
N VAL A 205 -8.03 -16.40 -3.21
CA VAL A 205 -9.02 -15.40 -3.62
C VAL A 205 -8.30 -14.09 -3.94
N SER A 206 -8.54 -13.55 -5.12
CA SER A 206 -8.16 -12.18 -5.50
C SER A 206 -9.39 -11.28 -5.47
N TYR A 207 -9.24 -10.09 -4.90
CA TYR A 207 -10.25 -9.04 -4.89
C TYR A 207 -9.70 -7.83 -5.65
N THR A 208 -10.38 -7.39 -6.69
CA THR A 208 -9.86 -6.34 -7.57
C THR A 208 -10.96 -5.40 -8.02
N LEU A 209 -10.74 -4.10 -7.91
CA LEU A 209 -11.58 -3.12 -8.60
C LEU A 209 -11.06 -2.96 -10.02
N VAL A 210 -11.85 -3.45 -10.98
CA VAL A 210 -11.47 -3.53 -12.39
C VAL A 210 -11.89 -2.27 -13.14
N HIS A 211 -12.98 -1.63 -12.72
CA HIS A 211 -13.46 -0.40 -13.32
C HIS A 211 -13.89 0.62 -12.27
N GLU A 212 -13.44 1.86 -12.46
CA GLU A 212 -13.78 3.02 -11.64
C GLU A 212 -14.62 3.98 -12.47
N ALA A 213 -15.83 4.29 -12.00
CA ALA A 213 -16.75 5.16 -12.72
C ALA A 213 -16.33 6.64 -12.70
N HIS A 214 -15.55 7.04 -11.69
CA HIS A 214 -15.18 8.45 -11.45
C HIS A 214 -13.80 8.56 -10.77
N PRO A 215 -12.98 9.58 -11.08
CA PRO A 215 -11.68 9.82 -10.44
C PRO A 215 -11.72 9.84 -8.90
N ASP A 216 -12.82 10.34 -8.31
CA ASP A 216 -12.99 10.37 -6.85
C ASP A 216 -12.98 8.99 -6.22
N VAL A 217 -13.36 7.95 -6.97
CA VAL A 217 -13.31 6.56 -6.52
C VAL A 217 -11.87 6.14 -6.31
N HIS A 218 -11.00 6.42 -7.28
CA HIS A 218 -9.57 6.18 -7.18
C HIS A 218 -8.99 6.85 -5.92
N LEU A 219 -9.22 8.17 -5.82
CA LEU A 219 -8.71 8.99 -4.72
C LEU A 219 -9.26 8.58 -3.35
N ALA A 220 -10.47 8.03 -3.28
CA ALA A 220 -11.04 7.53 -2.03
C ALA A 220 -10.40 6.20 -1.60
N ARG A 221 -9.91 5.40 -2.56
CA ARG A 221 -9.27 4.10 -2.30
C ARG A 221 -7.77 4.20 -2.01
N LEU A 222 -7.10 5.29 -2.40
CA LEU A 222 -5.68 5.50 -2.08
C LEU A 222 -5.38 5.37 -0.57
N GLY A 223 -6.29 5.79 0.31
CA GLY A 223 -6.09 5.69 1.77
C GLY A 223 -6.44 4.34 2.39
N ARG A 224 -6.88 3.35 1.60
CA ARG A 224 -7.42 2.08 2.11
C ARG A 224 -6.35 1.18 2.71
N HIS A 225 -5.18 1.14 2.09
CA HIS A 225 -4.09 0.28 2.52
C HIS A 225 -2.80 1.09 2.68
N PRO A 226 -1.93 0.70 3.62
CA PRO A 226 -0.63 1.33 3.74
C PRO A 226 0.24 0.99 2.53
N PHE A 227 0.99 1.97 2.05
CA PHE A 227 2.03 1.79 1.05
C PHE A 227 3.37 1.48 1.73
N PRO A 228 4.33 0.80 1.07
CA PRO A 228 5.68 0.74 1.59
C PRO A 228 6.30 2.15 1.63
N LEU A 229 6.93 2.52 2.74
CA LEU A 229 7.57 3.83 2.89
C LEU A 229 8.86 3.88 2.08
N SER A 230 8.81 4.57 0.94
CA SER A 230 9.97 4.88 0.10
C SER A 230 9.70 6.18 -0.67
N LEU A 231 10.76 6.87 -1.08
CA LEU A 231 10.61 8.07 -1.93
C LEU A 231 9.89 7.74 -3.25
N GLY A 232 10.18 6.57 -3.83
CA GLY A 232 9.51 6.09 -5.04
C GLY A 232 8.01 5.96 -4.85
N ASN A 233 7.55 5.30 -3.79
CA ASN A 233 6.12 5.11 -3.54
C ASN A 233 5.40 6.42 -3.21
N ILE A 234 6.01 7.31 -2.41
CA ILE A 234 5.42 8.62 -2.15
C ILE A 234 5.28 9.42 -3.46
N PHE A 235 6.29 9.35 -4.34
CA PHE A 235 6.24 10.00 -5.65
C PHE A 235 5.17 9.38 -6.56
N CYS A 236 5.07 8.06 -6.65
CA CYS A 236 4.02 7.39 -7.44
C CYS A 236 2.63 7.81 -6.96
N VAL A 237 2.39 7.80 -5.64
CA VAL A 237 1.10 8.25 -5.07
C VAL A 237 0.85 9.74 -5.36
N LEU A 238 1.88 10.60 -5.33
CA LEU A 238 1.73 11.99 -5.77
C LEU A 238 1.33 12.09 -7.24
N GLN A 239 1.91 11.30 -8.14
CA GLN A 239 1.53 11.28 -9.55
C GLN A 239 0.09 10.78 -9.74
N ASP A 240 -0.35 9.79 -8.98
CA ASP A 240 -1.75 9.33 -8.99
C ASP A 240 -2.68 10.46 -8.54
N VAL A 241 -2.38 11.12 -7.42
CA VAL A 241 -3.17 12.25 -6.92
C VAL A 241 -3.27 13.36 -7.98
N ILE A 242 -2.17 13.70 -8.67
CA ILE A 242 -2.19 14.70 -9.75
C ILE A 242 -3.05 14.23 -10.93
N SER A 243 -2.85 12.99 -11.39
CA SER A 243 -3.51 12.44 -12.59
C SER A 243 -5.02 12.36 -12.42
N TYR A 244 -5.49 12.15 -11.19
CA TYR A 244 -6.91 12.07 -10.84
C TYR A 244 -7.47 13.38 -10.25
N ASN A 245 -6.78 14.52 -10.42
CA ASN A 245 -7.19 15.85 -9.94
C ASN A 245 -7.51 15.88 -8.43
N GLY A 246 -6.71 15.19 -7.64
CA GLY A 246 -6.80 15.24 -6.18
C GLY A 246 -6.41 16.60 -5.61
N SER A 247 -6.78 16.83 -4.34
CA SER A 247 -6.68 18.15 -3.74
C SER A 247 -5.24 18.70 -3.70
N GLU A 248 -5.08 19.98 -4.00
CA GLU A 248 -3.81 20.70 -3.92
C GLU A 248 -3.17 20.62 -2.52
N GLU A 249 -4.00 20.53 -1.47
CA GLU A 249 -3.53 20.33 -0.11
C GLU A 249 -2.82 18.99 0.06
N LEU A 250 -3.41 17.88 -0.43
CA LEU A 250 -2.80 16.56 -0.35
C LEU A 250 -1.52 16.49 -1.19
N GLN A 251 -1.55 17.06 -2.40
CA GLN A 251 -0.37 17.16 -3.25
C GLN A 251 0.77 17.90 -2.54
N SER A 252 0.46 19.04 -1.91
CA SER A 252 1.46 19.85 -1.20
C SER A 252 2.06 19.07 -0.02
N CYS A 253 1.26 18.32 0.73
CA CYS A 253 1.75 17.51 1.84
C CYS A 253 2.61 16.33 1.38
N LEU A 254 2.28 15.68 0.27
CA LEU A 254 3.13 14.66 -0.34
C LEU A 254 4.47 15.24 -0.83
N ARG A 255 4.48 16.46 -1.40
CA ARG A 255 5.72 17.15 -1.78
C ARG A 255 6.58 17.49 -0.57
N GLU A 256 5.97 17.94 0.54
CA GLU A 256 6.71 18.19 1.78
C GLU A 256 7.28 16.89 2.36
N ALA A 257 6.53 15.78 2.31
CA ALA A 257 7.03 14.47 2.71
C ALA A 257 8.25 14.04 1.86
N LEU A 258 8.19 14.21 0.54
CA LEU A 258 9.32 13.92 -0.38
C LEU A 258 10.55 14.77 -0.07
N LYS A 259 10.35 16.03 0.32
CA LYS A 259 11.43 16.95 0.67
C LYS A 259 12.09 16.60 2.01
N GLN A 260 11.29 16.27 3.02
CA GLN A 260 11.75 16.10 4.40
C GLN A 260 12.21 14.68 4.74
N LEU A 261 11.62 13.65 4.12
CA LEU A 261 12.01 12.26 4.42
C LEU A 261 13.50 11.97 4.21
N PRO A 262 14.16 12.43 3.11
CA PRO A 262 15.60 12.24 2.93
C PRO A 262 16.45 12.89 4.03
N CYS A 263 15.91 13.91 4.70
CA CYS A 263 16.55 14.59 5.81
C CYS A 263 16.56 13.76 7.09
N GLU A 264 15.75 12.71 7.18
CA GLU A 264 15.73 11.85 8.35
C GLU A 264 16.93 10.90 8.38
N PRO A 265 17.45 10.54 9.57
CA PRO A 265 18.40 9.45 9.71
C PRO A 265 17.84 8.14 9.14
N LEU A 266 18.69 7.27 8.57
CA LEU A 266 18.24 5.97 8.04
C LEU A 266 17.51 5.13 9.10
N ILE A 267 18.01 5.13 10.33
CA ILE A 267 17.35 4.43 11.46
C ILE A 267 15.91 4.89 11.73
N VAL A 268 15.58 6.14 11.39
CA VAL A 268 14.20 6.64 11.43
C VAL A 268 13.43 6.13 10.23
N GLN A 269 13.99 6.28 9.02
CA GLN A 269 13.32 5.88 7.77
C GLN A 269 12.99 4.38 7.73
N ASP A 270 13.93 3.52 8.15
CA ASP A 270 13.84 2.07 8.01
C ASP A 270 12.77 1.42 8.91
N ASN A 271 12.30 2.12 9.95
CA ASN A 271 11.31 1.61 10.91
C ASN A 271 10.22 2.65 11.22
N ALA A 272 9.79 3.40 10.21
CA ALA A 272 8.80 4.46 10.35
C ALA A 272 7.42 4.09 9.79
N LYS A 273 6.39 4.58 10.49
CA LYS A 273 5.03 4.75 9.97
C LYS A 273 4.82 6.23 9.70
N MET A 274 4.73 6.59 8.43
CA MET A 274 4.40 7.94 7.99
C MET A 274 2.90 8.05 7.69
N VAL A 275 2.25 9.07 8.24
CA VAL A 275 0.86 9.42 7.96
C VAL A 275 0.82 10.82 7.34
N VAL A 276 0.29 10.92 6.11
CA VAL A 276 0.09 12.18 5.40
C VAL A 276 -1.39 12.52 5.42
N SER A 277 -1.78 13.56 6.16
CA SER A 277 -3.18 13.92 6.42
C SER A 277 -3.48 15.37 6.04
N CYS A 278 -4.00 15.59 4.83
CA CYS A 278 -4.34 16.90 4.28
C CYS A 278 -5.58 16.82 3.38
N GLY A 279 -6.38 17.90 3.29
CA GLY A 279 -7.59 17.93 2.46
C GLY A 279 -8.63 16.88 2.84
N GLY A 280 -8.75 16.53 4.12
CA GLY A 280 -9.68 15.51 4.62
C GLY A 280 -9.35 14.08 4.20
N LYS A 281 -8.18 13.85 3.59
CA LYS A 281 -7.68 12.52 3.21
C LYS A 281 -6.46 12.17 4.06
N SER A 282 -6.29 10.88 4.32
CA SER A 282 -5.13 10.35 5.04
C SER A 282 -4.51 9.20 4.26
N LEU A 283 -3.20 9.25 4.07
CA LEU A 283 -2.40 8.21 3.43
C LEU A 283 -1.39 7.68 4.43
N THR A 284 -1.20 6.37 4.48
CA THR A 284 -0.23 5.74 5.37
C THR A 284 0.87 5.08 4.57
N PHE A 285 2.11 5.30 4.97
CA PHE A 285 3.29 4.65 4.43
C PHE A 285 4.04 3.96 5.58
N ILE A 286 4.52 2.72 5.38
CA ILE A 286 5.16 1.93 6.45
C ILE A 286 6.48 1.33 5.96
N SER A 287 7.54 1.46 6.75
CA SER A 287 8.78 0.68 6.66
C SER A 287 9.03 -0.06 7.96
N GLY A 288 9.59 -1.28 7.85
CA GLY A 288 9.87 -2.13 8.99
C GLY A 288 8.61 -2.40 9.83
N GLU A 289 8.75 -2.29 11.15
CA GLU A 289 7.67 -2.49 12.12
C GLU A 289 6.86 -1.20 12.38
N GLY A 290 7.26 -0.06 11.80
CA GLY A 290 6.55 1.21 11.92
C GLY A 290 6.57 1.83 13.32
N GLN A 291 7.62 1.59 14.12
CA GLN A 291 7.70 2.08 15.51
C GLN A 291 7.93 3.60 15.61
N THR A 292 8.53 4.23 14.60
CA THR A 292 8.72 5.69 14.57
C THR A 292 7.55 6.35 13.84
N GLU A 293 6.83 7.25 14.48
CA GLU A 293 5.73 7.97 13.82
C GLU A 293 6.24 9.21 13.10
N ILE A 294 5.90 9.35 11.83
CA ILE A 294 6.09 10.57 11.05
C ILE A 294 4.71 11.08 10.66
N ASN A 295 4.37 12.33 10.98
CA ASN A 295 3.09 12.93 10.63
C ASN A 295 3.34 14.14 9.75
N VAL A 296 2.71 14.15 8.58
CA VAL A 296 2.75 15.28 7.63
C VAL A 296 1.34 15.79 7.46
N TYR A 297 1.05 16.98 7.94
CA TYR A 297 -0.30 17.49 7.99
C TYR A 297 -0.33 19.01 7.93
N ARG A 298 -1.53 19.57 7.74
CA ARG A 298 -1.79 21.00 7.79
C ARG A 298 -2.88 21.26 8.83
N GLU A 299 -2.57 22.07 9.84
CA GLU A 299 -3.49 22.43 10.93
C GLU A 299 -4.55 23.45 10.48
N ASP A 300 -4.12 24.49 9.75
CA ASP A 300 -4.95 25.57 9.21
C ASP A 300 -4.92 25.49 7.67
N PRO A 301 -6.06 25.55 6.95
CA PRO A 301 -6.10 25.59 5.48
C PRO A 301 -5.05 26.51 4.81
N HIS A 302 -4.72 27.63 5.43
CA HIS A 302 -3.74 28.61 4.94
C HIS A 302 -2.38 28.57 5.66
N GLY A 303 -2.23 27.69 6.64
CA GLY A 303 -1.00 27.52 7.42
C GLY A 303 0.09 26.71 6.70
N PRO A 304 1.32 26.73 7.25
CA PRO A 304 2.40 25.90 6.75
C PRO A 304 2.11 24.42 7.00
N ILE A 305 2.66 23.56 6.12
CA ILE A 305 2.63 22.12 6.31
C ILE A 305 3.60 21.76 7.44
N GLN A 306 3.11 20.99 8.40
CA GLN A 306 3.89 20.48 9.51
C GLN A 306 4.46 19.11 9.16
N TYR A 307 5.74 18.92 9.47
CA TYR A 307 6.43 17.62 9.39
C TYR A 307 6.95 17.26 10.78
N VAL A 308 6.22 16.38 11.46
CA VAL A 308 6.46 16.06 12.87
C VAL A 308 6.88 14.60 12.99
N VAL A 309 7.99 14.35 13.68
CA VAL A 309 8.48 12.99 13.94
C VAL A 309 8.52 12.71 15.42
N LYS A 310 7.91 11.61 15.83
CA LYS A 310 7.97 11.07 17.18
C LYS A 310 8.82 9.81 17.14
N ALA A 311 10.08 9.98 17.52
CA ALA A 311 11.05 8.89 17.64
C ALA A 311 11.37 8.65 19.12
N THR A 312 11.73 7.42 19.47
CA THR A 312 12.19 7.02 20.80
C THR A 312 13.55 6.30 20.69
N GLY A 313 14.26 6.14 21.82
CA GLY A 313 15.52 5.40 21.87
C GLY A 313 16.58 5.89 20.88
N ASN A 314 17.21 4.96 20.17
CA ASN A 314 18.31 5.25 19.24
C ASN A 314 17.89 6.15 18.06
N ALA A 315 16.64 6.05 17.61
CA ALA A 315 16.10 6.89 16.54
C ALA A 315 15.99 8.36 17.00
N TRP A 316 15.59 8.58 18.25
CA TRP A 316 15.55 9.92 18.86
C TRP A 316 16.95 10.54 18.95
N TRP A 317 17.93 9.79 19.47
CA TRP A 317 19.32 10.26 19.56
C TRP A 317 19.90 10.61 18.19
N SER A 318 19.71 9.73 17.20
CA SER A 318 20.22 9.94 15.84
C SER A 318 19.65 11.22 15.21
N ARG A 319 18.36 11.51 15.46
CA ARG A 319 17.73 12.75 14.99
C ARG A 319 18.26 13.98 15.74
N TYR A 320 18.44 13.90 17.06
CA TYR A 320 18.97 14.99 17.88
C TYR A 320 20.34 15.46 17.38
N PHE A 321 21.25 14.52 17.09
CA PHE A 321 22.58 14.86 16.58
C PHE A 321 22.61 15.28 15.11
N LYS A 322 21.58 14.97 14.31
CA LYS A 322 21.45 15.40 12.91
C LYS A 322 20.86 16.80 12.78
N LYS A 323 20.06 17.27 13.75
CA LYS A 323 19.36 18.58 13.74
C LYS A 323 20.26 19.81 13.55
N GLY A 324 21.58 19.70 13.70
CA GLY A 324 22.56 20.77 13.44
C GLY A 324 23.10 20.82 12.00
N LYS A 325 22.76 19.86 11.14
CA LYS A 325 23.13 19.86 9.72
C LYS A 325 21.88 20.19 8.91
N LEU A 326 21.89 21.36 8.27
CA LEU A 326 20.88 21.74 7.29
C LEU A 326 20.77 20.64 6.23
N CYS A 327 19.52 20.21 6.00
CA CYS A 327 19.04 20.04 4.64
C CYS A 327 18.81 21.45 4.06
#